data_AF-A0A3D4EXN7-F1
#
_entry.id   AF-A0A3D4EXN7-F1
#
_cell.length_a   1.000
_cell.length_b   1.000
_cell.length_c   1.000
_cell.angle_alpha   90.00
_cell.angle_beta   90.00
_cell.angle_gamma   90.00
#
_symmetry.space_group_name_H-M   'P 1'
#
loop_
_entity.id
_entity.type
_entity.pdbx_description
1 polymer ?
#
loop_
_entity_poly.entity_id
_entity_poly.type
_entity_poly.pdbx_seq_one_letter_code
_entity_poly.pdbx_strand_id
1 'polypeptide(L)'
;MKYCYLLLCFVLVLESKGAKPPKDRLAFAEVIVPIMEEKCHSCHSEAKDKGKGGLWMDTFENMLIGGDSQDGEEFRTLVPGNSESSYMIEVIALPKDDDMHMPPPKKKQMETHEIKLMTWWVDKLPEGKTLKDQTLAQMGASEEILAAAAMLKSPEEREKMEAAQKKAQLQKLAKREALQSTLATLKQEVTFRTSLNFVSQDSSDLEFTAVSLREKLTDEMFLKIAPVSEALSSLKLGSSSVTDNALKTELPKMTKLKKLDLSQTQIGDETLDTIGDIEGLEWLNLWGTQVTDLGLMKLKDLSKLRKIYLWQSKVTEKGAAALKKELPDLEVIF
;
A
#
# COMPACT_ATOMS: atom_id res chain seq x y z
N MET A 1 46.78 46.19 12.20
CA MET A 1 46.73 44.92 11.46
C MET A 1 45.36 44.27 11.67
N LYS A 2 44.43 44.37 10.73
CA LYS A 2 43.27 43.46 10.63
C LYS A 2 42.89 43.33 9.15
N TYR A 3 43.37 42.26 8.52
CA TYR A 3 42.86 41.78 7.24
C TYR A 3 41.51 41.10 7.49
N CYS A 4 40.45 41.58 6.85
CA CYS A 4 39.15 40.89 6.83
C CYS A 4 39.00 40.26 5.45
N TYR A 5 39.09 38.93 5.40
CA TYR A 5 39.00 38.13 4.17
C TYR A 5 37.58 38.18 3.60
N LEU A 6 37.48 38.60 2.34
CA LEU A 6 36.30 38.42 1.50
C LEU A 6 36.08 36.92 1.28
N LEU A 7 35.07 36.34 1.94
CA LEU A 7 34.56 35.00 1.62
C LEU A 7 33.66 35.11 0.39
N LEU A 8 34.24 34.83 -0.78
CA LEU A 8 33.50 34.54 -2.00
C LEU A 8 32.76 33.21 -1.80
N CYS A 9 31.49 33.30 -1.40
CA CYS A 9 30.56 32.16 -1.49
C CYS A 9 30.34 31.83 -2.97
N PHE A 10 31.05 30.82 -3.46
CA PHE A 10 30.69 30.08 -4.66
C PHE A 10 29.36 29.37 -4.39
N VAL A 11 28.25 30.02 -4.76
CA VAL A 11 26.97 29.33 -4.89
C VAL A 11 27.09 28.45 -6.13
N LEU A 12 27.40 27.18 -5.90
CA LEU A 12 27.17 26.12 -6.89
C LEU A 12 25.65 26.06 -7.10
N VAL A 13 25.19 26.77 -8.12
CA VAL A 13 23.85 26.59 -8.68
C VAL A 13 23.82 25.16 -9.23
N LEU A 14 23.25 24.24 -8.44
CA LEU A 14 22.77 22.98 -8.97
C LEU A 14 21.62 23.33 -9.91
N GLU A 15 21.91 23.43 -11.21
CA GLU A 15 20.87 23.46 -12.23
C GLU A 15 20.00 22.23 -12.01
N SER A 16 18.75 22.44 -11.60
CA SER A 16 17.74 21.41 -11.72
C SER A 16 17.62 21.11 -13.20
N LYS A 17 18.14 19.97 -13.66
CA LYS A 17 17.84 19.48 -15.00
C LYS A 17 16.32 19.44 -15.12
N GLY A 18 15.75 20.40 -15.85
CA GLY A 18 14.32 20.46 -16.11
C GLY A 18 13.90 19.17 -16.82
N ALA A 19 12.64 18.77 -16.65
CA ALA A 19 12.13 17.57 -17.29
C ALA A 19 12.34 17.64 -18.81
N LYS A 20 12.88 16.56 -19.39
CA LYS A 20 13.16 16.47 -20.81
C LYS A 20 11.86 16.67 -21.61
N PRO A 21 11.80 17.64 -22.54
CA PRO A 21 10.59 17.87 -23.32
C PRO A 21 10.31 16.64 -24.20
N PRO A 22 9.04 16.35 -24.55
CA PRO A 22 8.66 15.13 -25.25
C PRO A 22 9.51 14.81 -26.48
N LYS A 23 9.78 15.83 -27.32
CA LYS A 23 10.56 15.70 -28.55
C LYS A 23 11.96 15.09 -28.37
N ASP A 24 12.57 15.34 -27.22
CA ASP A 24 13.94 14.90 -26.95
C ASP A 24 13.94 13.51 -26.31
N ARG A 25 12.78 13.01 -25.84
CA ARG A 25 12.68 11.69 -25.20
C ARG A 25 13.00 10.58 -26.19
N LEU A 26 13.73 9.57 -25.73
CA LEU A 26 14.00 8.34 -26.46
C LEU A 26 12.69 7.59 -26.69
N ALA A 27 12.40 7.29 -27.95
CA ALA A 27 11.13 6.70 -28.35
C ALA A 27 10.92 5.35 -27.66
N PHE A 28 11.95 4.49 -27.61
CA PHE A 28 11.77 3.20 -26.97
C PHE A 28 11.93 3.28 -25.45
N ALA A 29 13.11 3.65 -24.95
CA ALA A 29 13.42 3.56 -23.52
C ALA A 29 12.60 4.52 -22.63
N GLU A 30 12.29 5.72 -23.12
CA GLU A 30 11.63 6.76 -22.32
C GLU A 30 10.14 6.93 -22.61
N VAL A 31 9.61 6.33 -23.68
CA VAL A 31 8.18 6.44 -24.08
C VAL A 31 7.50 5.07 -24.15
N ILE A 32 8.02 4.10 -24.91
CA ILE A 32 7.35 2.79 -25.09
C ILE A 32 7.55 1.85 -23.90
N VAL A 33 8.78 1.72 -23.38
CA VAL A 33 9.07 0.89 -22.20
C VAL A 33 8.19 1.25 -20.99
N PRO A 34 7.99 2.53 -20.60
CA PRO A 34 7.06 2.86 -19.51
C PRO A 34 5.63 2.32 -19.71
N ILE A 35 5.11 2.37 -20.94
CA ILE A 35 3.79 1.81 -21.27
C ILE A 35 3.83 0.28 -21.09
N MET A 36 4.87 -0.39 -21.60
CA MET A 36 5.00 -1.85 -21.47
C MET A 36 5.14 -2.31 -20.02
N GLU A 37 5.92 -1.61 -19.20
CA GLU A 37 6.09 -1.92 -17.79
C GLU A 37 4.78 -1.88 -17.00
N GLU A 38 3.95 -0.88 -17.31
CA GLU A 38 2.71 -0.64 -16.61
C GLU A 38 1.56 -1.55 -17.10
N LYS A 39 1.54 -1.88 -18.40
CA LYS A 39 0.39 -2.51 -19.05
C LYS A 39 0.63 -3.99 -19.38
N CYS A 40 1.86 -4.36 -19.76
CA CYS A 40 2.18 -5.68 -20.32
C CYS A 40 2.98 -6.56 -19.35
N HIS A 41 4.00 -6.01 -18.69
CA HIS A 41 4.97 -6.80 -17.91
C HIS A 41 4.38 -7.53 -16.72
N SER A 42 3.19 -7.17 -16.22
CA SER A 42 2.56 -7.94 -15.14
C SER A 42 2.22 -9.39 -15.55
N CYS A 43 2.21 -9.70 -16.85
CA CYS A 43 1.92 -11.03 -17.41
C CYS A 43 2.93 -11.53 -18.46
N HIS A 44 3.74 -10.64 -19.05
CA HIS A 44 4.72 -10.94 -20.12
C HIS A 44 6.12 -10.40 -19.79
N SER A 45 6.65 -10.75 -18.62
CA SER A 45 7.97 -10.34 -18.14
C SER A 45 8.76 -11.50 -17.54
N GLU A 46 9.93 -11.74 -18.10
CA GLU A 46 10.93 -12.71 -17.63
C GLU A 46 11.45 -12.28 -16.26
N ALA A 47 11.70 -10.99 -16.08
CA ALA A 47 12.14 -10.44 -14.79
C ALA A 47 11.13 -10.67 -13.65
N LYS A 48 9.85 -10.88 -13.99
CA LYS A 48 8.77 -11.18 -13.03
C LYS A 48 8.39 -12.66 -12.97
N ASP A 49 9.07 -13.53 -13.72
CA ASP A 49 8.72 -14.94 -13.88
C ASP A 49 7.23 -15.12 -14.27
N LYS A 50 6.82 -14.35 -15.28
CA LYS A 50 5.46 -14.34 -15.86
C LYS A 50 5.55 -14.30 -17.39
N GLY A 51 5.39 -15.45 -18.05
CA GLY A 51 5.33 -15.55 -19.51
C GLY A 51 4.04 -16.19 -19.96
N LYS A 52 2.91 -15.48 -19.86
CA LYS A 52 1.63 -16.04 -20.33
C LYS A 52 1.67 -16.24 -21.85
N GLY A 53 1.24 -17.44 -22.29
CA GLY A 53 1.27 -17.82 -23.70
C GLY A 53 2.68 -17.81 -24.29
N GLY A 54 3.71 -18.12 -23.48
CA GLY A 54 5.11 -18.17 -23.91
C GLY A 54 5.72 -16.82 -24.28
N LEU A 55 4.98 -15.71 -24.17
CA LEU A 55 5.39 -14.40 -24.63
C LEU A 55 6.15 -13.61 -23.56
N TRP A 56 7.30 -13.08 -23.95
CA TRP A 56 8.16 -12.20 -23.14
C TRP A 56 8.30 -10.84 -23.82
N MET A 57 8.24 -9.75 -23.05
CA MET A 57 8.24 -8.38 -23.59
C MET A 57 9.19 -7.44 -22.84
N ASP A 58 10.15 -7.98 -22.09
CA ASP A 58 11.15 -7.20 -21.36
C ASP A 58 12.16 -6.52 -22.30
N THR A 59 12.40 -7.13 -23.47
CA THR A 59 13.37 -6.66 -24.46
C THR A 59 12.72 -6.55 -25.83
N PHE A 60 13.34 -5.76 -26.70
CA PHE A 60 12.91 -5.64 -28.10
C PHE A 60 13.01 -6.97 -28.84
N GLU A 61 14.09 -7.70 -28.60
CA GLU A 61 14.36 -9.01 -29.19
C GLU A 61 13.28 -10.04 -28.81
N ASN A 62 12.84 -10.04 -27.55
CA ASN A 62 11.79 -10.94 -27.09
C ASN A 62 10.45 -10.66 -27.80
N MET A 63 10.14 -9.40 -28.10
CA MET A 63 8.94 -9.05 -28.88
C MET A 63 9.02 -9.52 -30.34
N LEU A 64 10.23 -9.61 -30.91
CA LEU A 64 10.42 -10.19 -32.25
C LEU A 64 10.30 -11.72 -32.23
N ILE A 65 10.72 -12.36 -31.13
CA ILE A 65 10.61 -13.82 -30.94
C ILE A 65 9.16 -14.25 -30.71
N GLY A 66 8.34 -13.42 -30.03
CA GLY A 66 6.94 -13.73 -29.72
C GLY A 66 6.74 -14.88 -28.73
N GLY A 67 5.52 -15.44 -28.70
CA GLY A 67 5.12 -16.50 -27.76
C GLY A 67 4.67 -17.79 -28.43
N ASP A 68 3.96 -18.63 -27.68
CA ASP A 68 3.52 -19.98 -28.08
C ASP A 68 2.61 -19.99 -29.32
N SER A 69 1.97 -18.86 -29.62
CA SER A 69 1.10 -18.68 -30.78
C SER A 69 1.84 -18.42 -32.10
N GLN A 70 3.17 -18.51 -32.13
CA GLN A 70 3.94 -18.40 -33.38
C GLN A 70 3.89 -19.71 -34.19
N ASP A 71 2.75 -19.99 -34.81
CA ASP A 71 2.65 -21.03 -35.86
C ASP A 71 3.08 -20.43 -37.22
N GLY A 72 4.40 -20.32 -37.46
CA GLY A 72 4.97 -19.90 -38.75
C GLY A 72 5.06 -18.38 -38.98
N GLU A 73 5.20 -17.95 -40.24
CA GLU A 73 5.37 -16.53 -40.62
C GLU A 73 4.10 -15.66 -40.41
N GLU A 74 2.98 -16.27 -40.02
CA GLU A 74 1.64 -15.66 -40.07
C GLU A 74 1.29 -14.85 -38.81
N PHE A 75 1.86 -15.16 -37.64
CA PHE A 75 1.58 -14.46 -36.37
C PHE A 75 2.85 -14.00 -35.66
N ARG A 76 3.22 -12.73 -35.84
CA ARG A 76 4.33 -12.09 -35.10
C ARG A 76 3.78 -11.08 -34.11
N THR A 77 4.24 -11.18 -32.87
CA THR A 77 3.90 -10.21 -31.81
C THR A 77 4.23 -8.78 -32.24
N LEU A 78 5.40 -8.60 -32.85
CA LEU A 78 5.85 -7.33 -33.40
C LEU A 78 6.41 -7.53 -34.82
N VAL A 79 5.85 -6.81 -35.78
CA VAL A 79 6.36 -6.67 -37.15
C VAL A 79 6.87 -5.25 -37.33
N PRO A 80 8.20 -5.04 -37.30
CA PRO A 80 8.79 -3.71 -37.48
C PRO A 80 8.34 -3.06 -38.79
N GLY A 81 7.89 -1.81 -38.72
CA GLY A 81 7.43 -1.03 -39.86
C GLY A 81 5.98 -1.30 -40.29
N ASN A 82 5.28 -2.23 -39.63
CA ASN A 82 3.91 -2.58 -39.98
C ASN A 82 3.07 -2.89 -38.73
N SER A 83 2.39 -1.87 -38.20
CA SER A 83 1.49 -2.04 -37.06
C SER A 83 0.25 -2.88 -37.36
N GLU A 84 -0.27 -2.86 -38.59
CA GLU A 84 -1.44 -3.66 -39.00
C GLU A 84 -1.15 -5.17 -38.96
N SER A 85 0.09 -5.57 -39.24
CA SER A 85 0.55 -6.97 -39.14
C SER A 85 1.17 -7.32 -37.78
N SER A 86 1.20 -6.38 -36.83
CA SER A 86 1.73 -6.60 -35.49
C SER A 86 0.62 -7.03 -34.54
N TYR A 87 0.63 -8.31 -34.15
CA TYR A 87 -0.45 -8.88 -33.32
C TYR A 87 -0.62 -8.14 -31.98
N MET A 88 0.46 -7.62 -31.40
CA MET A 88 0.40 -6.80 -30.20
C MET A 88 -0.47 -5.55 -30.37
N ILE A 89 -0.46 -4.90 -31.54
CA ILE A 89 -1.26 -3.69 -31.81
C ILE A 89 -2.74 -4.05 -31.98
N GLU A 90 -3.02 -5.19 -32.62
CA GLU A 90 -4.38 -5.72 -32.77
C GLU A 90 -5.03 -5.95 -31.39
N VAL A 91 -4.40 -6.75 -30.53
CA VAL A 91 -4.99 -7.17 -29.25
C VAL A 91 -5.18 -6.03 -28.24
N ILE A 92 -4.37 -4.97 -28.31
CA ILE A 92 -4.54 -3.79 -27.45
C ILE A 92 -5.65 -2.85 -27.92
N ALA A 93 -6.06 -2.96 -29.19
CA ALA A 93 -7.10 -2.15 -29.81
C ALA A 93 -8.47 -2.84 -29.79
N LEU A 94 -8.55 -4.11 -29.39
CA LEU A 94 -9.79 -4.86 -29.28
C LEU A 94 -10.77 -4.23 -28.26
N PRO A 95 -12.08 -4.51 -28.39
CA PRO A 95 -13.06 -4.18 -27.36
C PRO A 95 -12.69 -4.84 -26.02
N LYS A 96 -12.95 -4.15 -24.90
CA LYS A 96 -12.55 -4.61 -23.55
C LYS A 96 -13.23 -5.91 -23.10
N ASP A 97 -14.33 -6.28 -23.75
CA ASP A 97 -15.11 -7.49 -23.53
C ASP A 97 -14.67 -8.66 -24.43
N ASP A 98 -13.74 -8.43 -25.36
CA ASP A 98 -13.16 -9.48 -26.19
C ASP A 98 -12.21 -10.37 -25.37
N ASP A 99 -12.28 -11.68 -25.59
CA ASP A 99 -11.48 -12.67 -24.86
C ASP A 99 -9.98 -12.54 -25.16
N MET A 100 -9.61 -12.00 -26.33
CA MET A 100 -8.23 -11.78 -26.75
C MET A 100 -7.73 -10.37 -26.42
N HIS A 101 -8.58 -9.52 -25.85
CA HIS A 101 -8.21 -8.16 -25.45
C HIS A 101 -7.11 -8.15 -24.40
N MET A 102 -6.06 -7.37 -24.67
CA MET A 102 -4.95 -7.17 -23.76
C MET A 102 -4.79 -5.69 -23.42
N PRO A 103 -4.58 -5.31 -22.14
CA PRO A 103 -4.51 -6.16 -20.96
C PRO A 103 -5.89 -6.72 -20.53
N PRO A 104 -5.96 -7.87 -19.83
CA PRO A 104 -7.22 -8.44 -19.37
C PRO A 104 -8.02 -7.47 -18.47
N PRO A 105 -9.36 -7.58 -18.36
CA PRO A 105 -10.20 -6.58 -17.69
C PRO A 105 -9.82 -6.23 -16.24
N LYS A 106 -9.19 -7.15 -15.51
CA LYS A 106 -8.71 -6.95 -14.13
C LYS A 106 -7.35 -6.22 -14.03
N LYS A 107 -6.73 -5.88 -15.17
CA LYS A 107 -5.44 -5.20 -15.28
C LYS A 107 -5.62 -3.76 -15.75
N LYS A 108 -4.59 -2.93 -15.56
CA LYS A 108 -4.62 -1.53 -15.99
C LYS A 108 -4.73 -1.48 -17.51
N GLN A 109 -5.81 -0.87 -17.98
CA GLN A 109 -6.13 -0.80 -19.41
C GLN A 109 -5.29 0.25 -20.13
N MET A 110 -5.13 0.05 -21.44
CA MET A 110 -4.51 1.02 -22.34
C MET A 110 -5.40 2.26 -22.49
N GLU A 111 -4.76 3.42 -22.59
CA GLU A 111 -5.39 4.68 -22.94
C GLU A 111 -5.16 4.99 -24.43
N THR A 112 -6.05 5.78 -25.03
CA THR A 112 -6.01 6.06 -26.47
C THR A 112 -4.67 6.67 -26.93
N HIS A 113 -4.07 7.52 -26.10
CA HIS A 113 -2.78 8.13 -26.41
C HIS A 113 -1.61 7.12 -26.34
N GLU A 114 -1.70 6.12 -25.45
CA GLU A 114 -0.70 5.05 -25.32
C GLU A 114 -0.76 4.10 -26.53
N ILE A 115 -1.97 3.71 -26.98
CA ILE A 115 -2.15 2.90 -28.19
C ILE A 115 -1.57 3.64 -29.39
N LYS A 116 -1.89 4.94 -29.54
CA LYS A 116 -1.35 5.78 -30.62
C LYS A 116 0.18 5.84 -30.62
N LEU A 117 0.81 5.97 -29.45
CA LEU A 117 2.26 5.95 -29.33
C LEU A 117 2.85 4.60 -29.75
N MET A 118 2.24 3.50 -29.31
CA MET A 118 2.69 2.15 -29.69
C MET A 118 2.55 1.91 -31.19
N THR A 119 1.39 2.18 -31.78
CA THR A 119 1.15 2.04 -33.22
C THR A 119 2.16 2.85 -34.03
N TRP A 120 2.34 4.14 -33.69
CA TRP A 120 3.30 5.00 -34.38
C TRP A 120 4.73 4.48 -34.25
N TRP A 121 5.14 4.05 -33.05
CA TRP A 121 6.48 3.52 -32.85
C TRP A 121 6.73 2.31 -33.73
N VAL A 122 5.80 1.35 -33.77
CA VAL A 122 5.90 0.16 -34.62
C VAL A 122 6.06 0.54 -36.10
N ASP A 123 5.24 1.45 -36.62
CA ASP A 123 5.31 1.90 -38.02
C ASP A 123 6.62 2.62 -38.37
N LYS A 124 7.31 3.19 -37.37
CA LYS A 124 8.60 3.87 -37.55
C LYS A 124 9.81 2.95 -37.38
N LEU A 125 9.61 1.71 -36.93
CA LEU A 125 10.72 0.76 -36.82
C LEU A 125 11.23 0.37 -38.22
N PRO A 126 12.55 0.29 -38.41
CA PRO A 126 13.09 -0.32 -39.62
C PRO A 126 12.82 -1.84 -39.60
N GLU A 127 12.70 -2.46 -40.76
CA GLU A 127 12.54 -3.93 -40.93
C GLU A 127 13.71 -4.78 -40.36
N GLY A 128 14.71 -4.16 -39.75
CA GLY A 128 15.86 -4.81 -39.14
C GLY A 128 15.59 -5.38 -37.75
N LYS A 129 16.35 -6.40 -37.36
CA LYS A 129 16.23 -7.07 -36.05
C LYS A 129 16.89 -6.33 -34.88
N THR A 130 17.52 -5.19 -35.13
CA THR A 130 18.23 -4.42 -34.09
C THR A 130 17.61 -3.04 -33.93
N LEU A 131 17.25 -2.72 -32.69
CA LEU A 131 16.73 -1.42 -32.35
C LEU A 131 17.87 -0.44 -32.07
N LYS A 132 17.88 0.68 -32.82
CA LYS A 132 18.65 1.87 -32.45
C LYS A 132 17.68 2.86 -31.85
N ASP A 133 17.72 3.03 -30.53
CA ASP A 133 16.82 3.96 -29.87
C ASP A 133 17.18 5.40 -30.28
N GLN A 134 16.16 6.14 -30.67
CA GLN A 134 16.25 7.50 -31.20
C GLN A 134 15.24 8.37 -30.49
N THR A 135 15.49 9.68 -30.48
CA THR A 135 14.52 10.63 -29.94
C THR A 135 13.27 10.69 -30.82
N LEU A 136 12.12 11.07 -30.23
CA LEU A 136 10.89 11.30 -31.00
C LEU A 136 11.12 12.28 -32.17
N ALA A 137 11.93 13.33 -31.96
CA ALA A 137 12.31 14.27 -33.02
C ALA A 137 13.09 13.60 -34.16
N GLN A 138 14.07 12.77 -33.85
CA GLN A 138 14.89 12.05 -34.85
C GLN A 138 14.06 11.05 -35.66
N MET A 139 13.02 10.45 -35.06
CA MET A 139 12.09 9.54 -35.73
C MET A 139 10.97 10.25 -36.50
N GLY A 140 10.96 11.59 -36.51
CA GLY A 140 9.95 12.38 -37.22
C GLY A 140 8.56 12.31 -36.58
N ALA A 141 8.47 12.35 -35.24
CA ALA A 141 7.21 12.45 -34.53
C ALA A 141 6.43 13.72 -34.88
N SER A 142 5.13 13.58 -35.17
CA SER A 142 4.23 14.71 -35.40
C SER A 142 3.88 15.41 -34.08
N GLU A 143 3.30 16.62 -34.15
CA GLU A 143 2.82 17.34 -32.96
C GLU A 143 1.84 16.52 -32.12
N GLU A 144 1.02 15.70 -32.77
CA GLU A 144 0.07 14.81 -32.10
C GLU A 144 0.77 13.71 -31.28
N ILE A 145 1.84 13.10 -31.83
CA ILE A 145 2.66 12.11 -31.12
C ILE A 145 3.41 12.76 -29.95
N LEU A 146 3.92 13.98 -30.14
CA LEU A 146 4.56 14.75 -29.08
C LEU A 146 3.57 15.10 -27.96
N ALA A 147 2.33 15.45 -28.30
CA ALA A 147 1.26 15.70 -27.34
C ALA A 147 0.87 14.41 -26.58
N ALA A 148 0.75 13.28 -27.28
CA ALA A 148 0.50 11.98 -26.64
C ALA A 148 1.64 11.60 -25.69
N ALA A 149 2.91 11.78 -26.09
CA ALA A 149 4.06 11.52 -25.23
C ALA A 149 4.13 12.47 -24.02
N ALA A 150 3.62 13.69 -24.14
CA ALA A 150 3.54 14.65 -23.04
C ALA A 150 2.55 14.23 -21.94
N MET A 151 1.56 13.40 -22.26
CA MET A 151 0.61 12.85 -21.28
C MET A 151 1.25 11.79 -20.38
N LEU A 152 2.36 11.18 -20.83
CA LEU A 152 3.14 10.27 -20.02
C LEU A 152 4.01 11.03 -19.02
N LYS A 153 4.13 10.47 -17.81
CA LYS A 153 5.08 10.91 -16.80
C LYS A 153 6.48 10.96 -17.38
N SER A 154 7.20 12.04 -17.12
CA SER A 154 8.57 12.18 -17.58
C SER A 154 9.49 11.15 -16.91
N PRO A 155 10.63 10.81 -17.53
CA PRO A 155 11.64 9.96 -16.89
C PRO A 155 12.02 10.46 -15.49
N GLU A 156 12.20 11.77 -15.32
CA GLU A 156 12.56 12.37 -14.04
C GLU A 156 11.44 12.28 -13.00
N GLU A 157 10.17 12.38 -13.42
CA GLU A 157 9.02 12.17 -12.53
C GLU A 157 8.93 10.73 -12.06
N ARG A 158 9.16 9.77 -12.96
CA ARG A 158 9.18 8.33 -12.64
C ARG A 158 10.32 8.01 -11.68
N GLU A 159 11.53 8.47 -11.95
CA GLU A 159 12.69 8.30 -11.06
C GLU A 159 12.41 8.88 -9.66
N LYS A 160 11.80 10.07 -9.58
CA LYS A 160 11.40 10.66 -8.30
C LYS A 160 10.37 9.81 -7.57
N MET A 161 9.38 9.28 -8.28
CA MET A 161 8.36 8.40 -7.71
C MET A 161 8.97 7.09 -7.21
N GLU A 162 9.83 6.44 -8.00
CA GLU A 162 10.53 5.21 -7.62
C GLU A 162 11.46 5.44 -6.44
N ALA A 163 12.21 6.55 -6.43
CA ALA A 163 13.06 6.94 -5.30
C ALA A 163 12.23 7.20 -4.04
N ALA A 164 11.07 7.85 -4.17
CA ALA A 164 10.14 8.07 -3.05
C ALA A 164 9.57 6.75 -2.53
N GLN A 165 9.18 5.83 -3.41
CA GLN A 165 8.70 4.49 -3.04
C GLN A 165 9.79 3.68 -2.34
N LYS A 166 11.00 3.64 -2.90
CA LYS A 166 12.16 2.97 -2.30
C LYS A 166 12.49 3.56 -0.94
N LYS A 167 12.49 4.89 -0.82
CA LYS A 167 12.69 5.58 0.47
C LYS A 167 11.61 5.20 1.49
N ALA A 168 10.33 5.20 1.09
CA ALA A 168 9.23 4.80 1.96
C ALA A 168 9.35 3.32 2.39
N GLN A 169 9.77 2.44 1.49
CA GLN A 169 10.02 1.02 1.78
C GLN A 169 11.17 0.84 2.78
N LEU A 170 12.29 1.55 2.57
CA LEU A 170 13.43 1.53 3.50
C LEU A 170 13.05 2.08 4.88
N GLN A 171 12.26 3.15 4.93
CA GLN A 171 11.73 3.69 6.18
C GLN A 171 10.79 2.70 6.89
N LYS A 172 9.92 2.01 6.14
CA LYS A 172 9.05 0.96 6.70
C LYS A 172 9.87 -0.19 7.28
N LEU A 173 10.93 -0.62 6.58
CA LEU A 173 11.82 -1.68 7.04
C LEU A 173 12.58 -1.26 8.31
N ALA A 174 13.19 -0.07 8.30
CA ALA A 174 13.90 0.47 9.47
C ALA A 174 12.98 0.61 10.69
N LYS A 175 11.73 1.07 10.51
CA LYS A 175 10.73 1.13 11.60
C LYS A 175 10.39 -0.26 12.13
N ARG A 176 10.28 -1.27 11.25
CA ARG A 176 10.05 -2.66 11.65
C ARG A 176 11.23 -3.23 12.44
N GLU A 177 12.46 -3.02 11.98
CA GLU A 177 13.67 -3.48 12.65
C GLU A 177 13.84 -2.85 14.03
N ALA A 178 13.61 -1.54 14.15
CA ALA A 178 13.60 -0.84 15.44
C ALA A 178 12.56 -1.43 16.38
N LEU A 179 11.32 -1.65 15.90
CA LEU A 179 10.25 -2.26 16.69
C LEU A 179 10.60 -3.69 17.10
N GLN A 180 11.22 -4.47 16.20
CA GLN A 180 11.66 -5.84 16.49
C GLN A 180 12.73 -5.88 17.58
N SER A 181 13.65 -4.91 17.60
CA SER A 181 14.63 -4.76 18.68
C SER A 181 13.94 -4.45 20.02
N THR A 182 13.02 -3.49 20.05
CA THR A 182 12.22 -3.17 21.24
C THR A 182 11.43 -4.38 21.75
N LEU A 183 10.81 -5.14 20.84
CA LEU A 183 10.11 -6.38 21.17
C LEU A 183 11.04 -7.43 21.76
N ALA A 184 12.24 -7.61 21.20
CA ALA A 184 13.20 -8.57 21.70
C ALA A 184 13.59 -8.26 23.15
N THR A 185 13.79 -6.98 23.49
CA THR A 185 14.04 -6.54 24.87
C THR A 185 12.85 -6.82 25.78
N LEU A 186 11.63 -6.43 25.39
CA LEU A 186 10.43 -6.70 26.20
C LEU A 186 10.21 -8.20 26.43
N LYS A 187 10.49 -9.04 25.43
CA LYS A 187 10.37 -10.51 25.52
C LYS A 187 11.41 -11.19 26.41
N GLN A 188 12.43 -10.48 26.90
CA GLN A 188 13.31 -11.00 27.95
C GLN A 188 12.57 -11.15 29.28
N GLU A 189 11.55 -10.33 29.51
CA GLU A 189 10.63 -10.56 30.62
C GLU A 189 9.73 -11.75 30.31
N VAL A 190 9.72 -12.74 31.21
CA VAL A 190 8.91 -13.98 31.09
C VAL A 190 7.44 -13.66 30.80
N THR A 191 6.93 -12.57 31.36
CA THR A 191 5.57 -12.03 31.18
C THR A 191 5.20 -11.79 29.71
N PHE A 192 6.11 -11.24 28.90
CA PHE A 192 5.80 -10.78 27.54
C PHE A 192 6.22 -11.74 26.44
N ARG A 193 6.93 -12.82 26.80
CA ARG A 193 7.51 -13.78 25.85
C ARG A 193 6.52 -14.29 24.80
N THR A 194 5.31 -14.64 25.21
CA THR A 194 4.24 -15.14 24.32
C THR A 194 3.12 -14.12 24.10
N SER A 195 3.10 -13.05 24.89
CA SER A 195 1.98 -12.10 24.98
C SER A 195 2.05 -10.98 23.95
N LEU A 196 3.19 -10.75 23.27
CA LEU A 196 3.36 -9.62 22.34
C LEU A 196 3.96 -10.08 21.02
N ASN A 197 3.23 -9.96 19.91
CA ASN A 197 3.64 -10.50 18.61
C ASN A 197 3.23 -9.60 17.44
N PHE A 198 3.91 -9.73 16.29
CA PHE A 198 3.44 -9.14 15.04
C PHE A 198 2.16 -9.84 14.58
N VAL A 199 1.22 -9.06 14.03
CA VAL A 199 -0.03 -9.59 13.47
C VAL A 199 0.23 -10.44 12.22
N SER A 200 1.26 -10.12 11.44
CA SER A 200 1.68 -10.90 10.26
C SER A 200 3.16 -10.71 9.94
N GLN A 201 3.67 -11.50 8.98
CA GLN A 201 5.06 -11.41 8.53
C GLN A 201 5.38 -10.05 7.86
N ASP A 202 4.39 -9.41 7.23
CA ASP A 202 4.61 -8.17 6.44
C ASP A 202 4.11 -6.89 7.12
N SER A 203 3.40 -7.03 8.24
CA SER A 203 2.86 -5.90 9.01
C SER A 203 3.76 -5.51 10.17
N SER A 204 3.95 -4.21 10.37
CA SER A 204 4.59 -3.65 11.58
C SER A 204 3.58 -3.46 12.72
N ASP A 205 2.36 -3.95 12.57
CA ASP A 205 1.33 -3.88 13.59
C ASP A 205 1.46 -5.05 14.56
N LEU A 206 1.19 -4.76 15.82
CA LEU A 206 1.33 -5.67 16.93
C LEU A 206 -0.02 -6.09 17.51
N GLU A 207 -0.01 -7.29 18.06
CA GLU A 207 -1.03 -7.79 18.95
C GLU A 207 -0.42 -8.04 20.33
N PHE A 208 -1.12 -7.58 21.36
CA PHE A 208 -0.90 -7.98 22.74
C PHE A 208 -2.02 -8.91 23.22
N THR A 209 -1.67 -9.99 23.92
CA THR A 209 -2.63 -10.95 24.49
C THR A 209 -2.27 -11.35 25.92
N ALA A 210 -3.20 -11.10 26.84
CA ALA A 210 -3.10 -11.43 28.25
C ALA A 210 -3.63 -12.83 28.58
N VAL A 211 -4.01 -13.66 27.60
CA VAL A 211 -4.69 -14.96 27.84
C VAL A 211 -3.92 -15.88 28.80
N SER A 212 -2.58 -15.86 28.73
CA SER A 212 -1.70 -16.65 29.61
C SER A 212 -1.40 -15.98 30.95
N LEU A 213 -1.65 -14.67 31.07
CA LEU A 213 -1.37 -13.87 32.26
C LEU A 213 -2.61 -13.74 33.16
N ARG A 214 -3.78 -13.47 32.55
CA ARG A 214 -5.04 -13.19 33.24
C ARG A 214 -4.82 -12.20 34.39
N GLU A 215 -5.36 -12.49 35.58
CA GLU A 215 -5.30 -11.65 36.78
C GLU A 215 -3.87 -11.30 37.21
N LYS A 216 -2.86 -12.02 36.73
CA LYS A 216 -1.45 -11.69 37.00
C LYS A 216 -0.99 -10.44 36.27
N LEU A 217 -1.66 -10.02 35.19
CA LEU A 217 -1.34 -8.78 34.50
C LEU A 217 -1.93 -7.60 35.28
N THR A 218 -1.07 -6.87 35.98
CA THR A 218 -1.39 -5.64 36.72
C THR A 218 -1.12 -4.40 35.88
N ASP A 219 -1.58 -3.24 36.36
CA ASP A 219 -1.27 -1.93 35.76
C ASP A 219 0.23 -1.70 35.57
N GLU A 220 1.04 -1.94 36.61
CA GLU A 220 2.50 -1.77 36.53
C GLU A 220 3.10 -2.60 35.39
N MET A 221 2.64 -3.84 35.25
CA MET A 221 3.09 -4.73 34.18
C MET A 221 2.59 -4.24 32.81
N PHE A 222 1.32 -3.88 32.69
CA PHE A 222 0.75 -3.39 31.44
C PHE A 222 1.47 -2.13 30.93
N LEU A 223 1.77 -1.17 31.82
CA LEU A 223 2.47 0.07 31.46
C LEU A 223 3.86 -0.16 30.85
N LYS A 224 4.49 -1.32 31.06
CA LYS A 224 5.78 -1.66 30.42
C LYS A 224 5.70 -1.78 28.90
N ILE A 225 4.50 -1.96 28.32
CA ILE A 225 4.33 -2.02 26.86
C ILE A 225 4.34 -0.63 26.20
N ALA A 226 4.45 0.45 26.98
CA ALA A 226 4.49 1.83 26.48
C ALA A 226 5.43 2.07 25.27
N PRO A 227 6.63 1.45 25.20
CA PRO A 227 7.53 1.61 24.04
C PRO A 227 6.97 1.11 22.71
N VAL A 228 5.89 0.31 22.72
CA VAL A 228 5.29 -0.27 21.51
C VAL A 228 3.83 0.10 21.31
N SER A 229 3.27 0.99 22.14
CA SER A 229 1.84 1.34 22.13
C SER A 229 1.35 1.83 20.77
N GLU A 230 2.12 2.68 20.08
CA GLU A 230 1.76 3.19 18.74
C GLU A 230 1.68 2.10 17.65
N ALA A 231 2.27 0.94 17.88
CA ALA A 231 2.26 -0.17 16.95
C ALA A 231 1.14 -1.19 17.25
N LEU A 232 0.43 -1.07 18.38
CA LEU A 232 -0.65 -2.00 18.73
C LEU A 232 -1.90 -1.76 17.87
N SER A 233 -2.34 -2.83 17.23
CA SER A 233 -3.61 -2.88 16.48
C SER A 233 -4.65 -3.79 17.15
N SER A 234 -4.20 -4.69 18.03
CA SER A 234 -5.03 -5.62 18.78
C SER A 234 -4.53 -5.69 20.21
N LEU A 235 -5.40 -5.41 21.17
CA LEU A 235 -5.09 -5.40 22.59
C LEU A 235 -6.10 -6.30 23.30
N LYS A 236 -5.64 -7.46 23.78
CA LYS A 236 -6.49 -8.42 24.50
C LYS A 236 -6.07 -8.50 25.96
N LEU A 237 -6.90 -7.93 26.83
CA LEU A 237 -6.68 -7.82 28.29
C LEU A 237 -7.72 -8.60 29.08
N GLY A 238 -8.44 -9.53 28.43
CA GLY A 238 -9.49 -10.31 29.07
C GLY A 238 -9.02 -11.01 30.35
N SER A 239 -9.86 -10.94 31.39
CA SER A 239 -9.60 -11.49 32.74
C SER A 239 -8.34 -10.96 33.41
N SER A 240 -7.85 -9.79 33.04
CA SER A 240 -6.69 -9.15 33.70
C SER A 240 -7.07 -8.28 34.89
N SER A 241 -6.06 -7.92 35.69
CA SER A 241 -6.18 -6.96 36.80
C SER A 241 -5.83 -5.54 36.37
N VAL A 242 -5.90 -5.24 35.07
CA VAL A 242 -5.68 -3.89 34.54
C VAL A 242 -6.91 -3.01 34.87
N THR A 243 -6.65 -1.80 35.35
CA THR A 243 -7.67 -0.85 35.78
C THR A 243 -7.83 0.32 34.80
N ASP A 244 -8.88 1.13 34.99
CA ASP A 244 -9.14 2.33 34.20
C ASP A 244 -7.94 3.29 34.17
N ASN A 245 -7.15 3.37 35.24
CA ASN A 245 -6.01 4.29 35.33
C ASN A 245 -4.93 3.97 34.30
N ALA A 246 -4.57 2.70 34.16
CA ALA A 246 -3.53 2.30 33.21
C ALA A 246 -4.03 2.38 31.76
N LEU A 247 -5.31 2.04 31.52
CA LEU A 247 -5.92 2.18 30.19
C LEU A 247 -6.00 3.64 29.73
N LYS A 248 -6.45 4.56 30.59
CA LYS A 248 -6.46 6.00 30.30
C LYS A 248 -5.08 6.55 29.95
N THR A 249 -4.02 5.97 30.52
CA THR A 249 -2.64 6.39 30.27
C THR A 249 -2.12 5.92 28.92
N GLU A 250 -2.45 4.70 28.51
CA GLU A 250 -1.84 4.07 27.33
C GLU A 250 -2.72 4.05 26.08
N LEU A 251 -4.05 3.90 26.21
CA LEU A 251 -4.96 3.84 25.06
C LEU A 251 -4.85 5.06 24.12
N PRO A 252 -4.68 6.32 24.58
CA PRO A 252 -4.53 7.47 23.69
C PRO A 252 -3.32 7.37 22.74
N LYS A 253 -2.29 6.58 23.11
CA LYS A 253 -1.08 6.39 22.30
C LYS A 253 -1.28 5.31 21.22
N MET A 254 -2.29 4.46 21.36
CA MET A 254 -2.55 3.32 20.47
C MET A 254 -3.34 3.76 19.22
N THR A 255 -2.74 4.66 18.44
CA THR A 255 -3.36 5.29 17.25
C THR A 255 -3.76 4.33 16.14
N LYS A 256 -3.33 3.06 16.21
CA LYS A 256 -3.65 2.00 15.26
C LYS A 256 -4.62 0.95 15.80
N LEU A 257 -5.14 1.13 17.01
CA LEU A 257 -5.96 0.11 17.67
C LEU A 257 -7.27 -0.12 16.92
N LYS A 258 -7.50 -1.38 16.55
CA LYS A 258 -8.71 -1.84 15.85
C LYS A 258 -9.52 -2.84 16.68
N LYS A 259 -8.85 -3.61 17.54
CA LYS A 259 -9.48 -4.65 18.36
C LYS A 259 -9.10 -4.47 19.82
N LEU A 260 -10.11 -4.38 20.69
CA LEU A 260 -9.92 -4.23 22.12
C LEU A 260 -10.77 -5.25 22.87
N ASP A 261 -10.11 -6.14 23.61
CA ASP A 261 -10.78 -7.10 24.52
C ASP A 261 -10.53 -6.70 25.97
N LEU A 262 -11.59 -6.28 26.67
CA LEU A 262 -11.59 -5.96 28.10
C LEU A 262 -12.48 -6.92 28.88
N SER A 263 -12.81 -8.07 28.32
CA SER A 263 -13.77 -8.98 28.93
C SER A 263 -13.35 -9.45 30.33
N GLN A 264 -14.31 -9.60 31.25
CA GLN A 264 -14.08 -10.02 32.63
C GLN A 264 -13.02 -9.19 33.37
N THR A 265 -12.91 -7.90 33.06
CA THR A 265 -12.12 -6.94 33.84
C THR A 265 -13.03 -6.10 34.73
N GLN A 266 -12.46 -5.35 35.66
CA GLN A 266 -13.22 -4.45 36.55
C GLN A 266 -13.46 -3.05 35.94
N ILE A 267 -13.26 -2.89 34.63
CA ILE A 267 -13.38 -1.61 33.92
C ILE A 267 -14.82 -1.07 33.97
N GLY A 268 -14.95 0.23 34.20
CA GLY A 268 -16.21 0.96 34.22
C GLY A 268 -16.36 2.01 33.12
N ASP A 269 -17.34 2.90 33.28
CA ASP A 269 -17.70 3.94 32.29
C ASP A 269 -16.60 4.98 32.04
N GLU A 270 -15.63 5.07 32.95
CA GLU A 270 -14.54 6.04 32.89
C GLU A 270 -13.56 5.76 31.74
N THR A 271 -13.24 4.50 31.46
CA THR A 271 -12.39 4.14 30.32
C THR A 271 -13.09 4.40 28.97
N LEU A 272 -14.42 4.41 28.94
CA LEU A 272 -15.17 4.60 27.69
C LEU A 272 -15.05 6.02 27.11
N ASP A 273 -14.68 7.02 27.92
CA ASP A 273 -14.30 8.34 27.38
C ASP A 273 -13.11 8.18 26.44
N THR A 274 -12.06 7.50 26.90
CA THR A 274 -10.84 7.27 26.12
C THR A 274 -11.06 6.33 24.95
N ILE A 275 -11.88 5.29 25.10
CA ILE A 275 -12.20 4.38 23.99
C ILE A 275 -13.00 5.11 22.90
N GLY A 276 -13.87 6.06 23.28
CA GLY A 276 -14.64 6.89 22.36
C GLY A 276 -13.77 7.73 21.40
N ASP A 277 -12.54 8.05 21.80
CA ASP A 277 -11.57 8.79 20.96
C ASP A 277 -10.81 7.90 19.96
N ILE A 278 -10.95 6.58 20.03
CA ILE A 278 -10.24 5.62 19.16
C ILE A 278 -11.04 5.43 17.87
N GLU A 279 -11.02 6.42 16.98
CA GLU A 279 -11.78 6.43 15.72
C GLU A 279 -11.52 5.21 14.81
N GLY A 280 -10.39 4.53 14.99
CA GLY A 280 -9.99 3.33 14.28
C GLY A 280 -10.59 2.02 14.80
N LEU A 281 -11.31 2.04 15.92
CA LEU A 281 -11.78 0.82 16.60
C LEU A 281 -12.89 0.12 15.80
N GLU A 282 -12.71 -1.17 15.54
CA GLU A 282 -13.61 -2.00 14.72
C GLU A 282 -14.32 -3.08 15.56
N TRP A 283 -13.69 -3.52 16.64
CA TRP A 283 -14.16 -4.61 17.48
C TRP A 283 -13.87 -4.32 18.96
N LEU A 284 -14.89 -4.43 19.80
CA LEU A 284 -14.80 -4.18 21.24
C LEU A 284 -15.50 -5.27 22.05
N ASN A 285 -14.81 -5.83 23.04
CA ASN A 285 -15.41 -6.81 23.94
C ASN A 285 -15.44 -6.25 25.37
N LEU A 286 -16.65 -6.01 25.87
CA LEU A 286 -16.96 -5.53 27.23
C LEU A 286 -17.72 -6.60 28.03
N TRP A 287 -17.67 -7.87 27.60
CA TRP A 287 -18.33 -8.98 28.29
C TRP A 287 -17.89 -9.03 29.76
N GLY A 288 -18.82 -9.09 30.71
CA GLY A 288 -18.50 -9.23 32.14
C GLY A 288 -17.79 -8.03 32.77
N THR A 289 -17.96 -6.82 32.22
CA THR A 289 -17.40 -5.57 32.77
C THR A 289 -18.42 -4.80 33.63
N GLN A 290 -18.00 -3.69 34.23
CA GLN A 290 -18.86 -2.83 35.06
C GLN A 290 -19.50 -1.66 34.28
N VAL A 291 -19.37 -1.66 32.95
CA VAL A 291 -19.91 -0.64 32.05
C VAL A 291 -21.44 -0.59 32.09
N THR A 292 -21.99 0.62 32.15
CA THR A 292 -23.43 0.92 32.17
C THR A 292 -23.92 1.54 30.86
N ASP A 293 -25.23 1.74 30.73
CA ASP A 293 -25.85 2.43 29.60
C ASP A 293 -25.28 3.85 29.38
N LEU A 294 -24.89 4.54 30.47
CA LEU A 294 -24.34 5.91 30.39
C LEU A 294 -22.94 5.90 29.76
N GLY A 295 -22.07 4.98 30.19
CA GLY A 295 -20.76 4.80 29.59
C GLY A 295 -20.85 4.38 28.12
N LEU A 296 -21.75 3.45 27.81
CA LEU A 296 -21.89 2.91 26.46
C LEU A 296 -22.18 3.99 25.42
N MET A 297 -22.97 5.01 25.77
CA MET A 297 -23.30 6.12 24.87
C MET A 297 -22.11 7.02 24.50
N LYS A 298 -20.98 6.91 25.19
CA LYS A 298 -19.73 7.59 24.83
C LYS A 298 -19.11 7.02 23.54
N LEU A 299 -19.52 5.83 23.12
CA LEU A 299 -19.01 5.16 21.92
C LEU A 299 -19.78 5.53 20.65
N LYS A 300 -20.78 6.41 20.73
CA LYS A 300 -21.71 6.72 19.62
C LYS A 300 -21.03 7.27 18.36
N ASP A 301 -19.86 7.90 18.50
CA ASP A 301 -19.14 8.53 17.40
C ASP A 301 -18.13 7.57 16.72
N LEU A 302 -17.99 6.32 17.24
CA LEU A 302 -17.12 5.28 16.67
C LEU A 302 -17.72 4.65 15.40
N SER A 303 -17.79 5.43 14.33
CA SER A 303 -18.37 5.04 13.03
C SER A 303 -17.71 3.81 12.38
N LYS A 304 -16.51 3.41 12.80
CA LYS A 304 -15.83 2.18 12.34
C LYS A 304 -16.10 0.96 13.20
N LEU A 305 -16.74 1.11 14.36
CA LEU A 305 -17.08 -0.01 15.22
C LEU A 305 -18.11 -0.90 14.51
N ARG A 306 -17.82 -2.19 14.39
CA ARG A 306 -18.67 -3.17 13.69
C ARG A 306 -19.22 -4.23 14.61
N LYS A 307 -18.53 -4.52 15.71
CA LYS A 307 -18.93 -5.58 16.63
C LYS A 307 -18.64 -5.20 18.08
N ILE A 308 -19.65 -5.35 18.93
CA ILE A 308 -19.53 -5.15 20.37
C ILE A 308 -20.14 -6.32 21.16
N TYR A 309 -19.44 -6.79 22.18
CA TYR A 309 -19.93 -7.81 23.11
C TYR A 309 -20.25 -7.19 24.46
N LEU A 310 -21.47 -7.38 24.94
CA LEU A 310 -22.00 -6.70 26.13
C LEU A 310 -22.57 -7.65 27.19
N TRP A 311 -22.57 -8.97 26.92
CA TRP A 311 -23.12 -9.96 27.84
C TRP A 311 -22.52 -9.82 29.26
N GLN A 312 -23.29 -10.07 30.30
CA GLN A 312 -22.85 -9.95 31.71
C GLN A 312 -22.25 -8.59 32.13
N SER A 313 -22.39 -7.53 31.33
CA SER A 313 -22.09 -6.16 31.77
C SER A 313 -23.26 -5.54 32.56
N LYS A 314 -23.19 -4.25 32.92
CA LYS A 314 -24.34 -3.50 33.50
C LYS A 314 -25.18 -2.80 32.43
N VAL A 315 -24.87 -2.99 31.15
CA VAL A 315 -25.67 -2.48 30.04
C VAL A 315 -27.00 -3.23 29.96
N THR A 316 -28.08 -2.49 29.70
CA THR A 316 -29.41 -3.04 29.43
C THR A 316 -29.65 -3.17 27.93
N GLU A 317 -30.61 -4.01 27.53
CA GLU A 317 -31.04 -4.10 26.13
C GLU A 317 -31.48 -2.74 25.56
N LYS A 318 -32.01 -1.84 26.42
CA LYS A 318 -32.40 -0.48 26.01
C LYS A 318 -31.18 0.39 25.71
N GLY A 319 -30.15 0.36 26.55
CA GLY A 319 -28.90 1.08 26.30
C GLY A 319 -28.20 0.56 25.05
N ALA A 320 -28.14 -0.76 24.88
CA ALA A 320 -27.62 -1.40 23.68
C ALA A 320 -28.36 -0.98 22.40
N ALA A 321 -29.70 -0.95 22.44
CA ALA A 321 -30.52 -0.48 21.32
C ALA A 321 -30.32 1.02 21.03
N ALA A 322 -30.10 1.84 22.06
CA ALA A 322 -29.79 3.26 21.89
C ALA A 322 -28.46 3.46 21.16
N LEU A 323 -27.40 2.74 21.54
CA LEU A 323 -26.13 2.81 20.82
C LEU A 323 -26.27 2.34 19.36
N LYS A 324 -26.99 1.24 19.11
CA LYS A 324 -27.21 0.74 17.75
C LYS A 324 -27.98 1.72 16.86
N LYS A 325 -28.80 2.60 17.44
CA LYS A 325 -29.48 3.66 16.69
C LYS A 325 -28.50 4.71 16.17
N GLU A 326 -27.47 5.04 16.95
CA GLU A 326 -26.40 5.96 16.54
C GLU A 326 -25.41 5.28 15.57
N LEU A 327 -25.22 3.96 15.70
CA LEU A 327 -24.35 3.13 14.85
C LEU A 327 -25.14 2.00 14.16
N PRO A 328 -25.85 2.26 13.04
CA PRO A 328 -26.76 1.29 12.41
C PRO A 328 -26.09 -0.02 11.95
N ASP A 329 -24.82 0.05 11.54
CA ASP A 329 -24.03 -1.09 11.06
C ASP A 329 -23.39 -1.91 12.21
N LEU A 330 -23.62 -1.53 13.47
CA LEU A 330 -23.07 -2.20 14.64
C LEU A 330 -23.79 -3.51 14.94
N GLU A 331 -23.03 -4.60 14.91
CA GLU A 331 -23.46 -5.90 15.46
C GLU A 331 -23.28 -5.88 16.97
N VAL A 332 -24.41 -5.84 17.69
CA VAL A 332 -24.44 -5.94 19.16
C VAL A 332 -24.69 -7.39 19.55
N ILE A 333 -23.77 -7.96 20.32
CA ILE A 333 -23.86 -9.30 20.88
C ILE A 333 -24.15 -9.16 22.37
N PHE A 334 -25.40 -9.45 22.72
CA PHE A 334 -25.97 -9.33 24.05
C PHE A 334 -26.32 -10.71 24.59
#